data_AF-A0A7W5F953-F1
#
_entry.id   AF-A0A7W5F953-F1
#
_cell.length_a   1.000
_cell.length_b   1.000
_cell.length_c   1.000
_cell.angle_alpha   90.00
_cell.angle_beta   90.00
_cell.angle_gamma   90.00
#
_symmetry.space_group_name_H-M   'P 1'
#
loop_
_entity.id
_entity.type
_entity.pdbx_description
1 polymer ?
#
loop_
_entity_poly.entity_id
_entity_poly.type
_entity_poly.pdbx_seq_one_letter_code
_entity_poly.pdbx_strand_id
1 'polypeptide(L)'
;MADHGKYVDDLIETVPWSRLTHAYDVALDAPTRLRTLASSVEAGTSEGVDDLEDWLLWSVVHQGTPYSATAPVLWIARRILGDGSTHPALGWCLPAVAESATALRWMQEYAASHPDETPDPQRSTAGQPPWATYLPLERELTSKQGDRLDDDYFLAAPADDVTLTACVIDWEQTVAECVRDRRFLDEAINAASAMVRLAPSPPLVHALRSLVNGPEDSGRRAAAAFALASAGSATGDAEALMDHDDRAIRMSAALGCPDHPRALETLVSAAADRTWVLETFPHGFAGPDPWLAPALLAAVLDRVPVDAADDRLVDGLEQQLATLPYGPFGATYEWGRILAWIFPDRWQQTAYRDVPSSGDLSNTQRRLLGALARNDDPWERGAGNASLVLGQVGLPHNRAVVTELAGVEVPRRGSWWRRS
;
A
#
# COMPACT_ATOMS: atom_id res chain seq x y z
N MET A 1 16.64 29.45 -21.22
CA MET A 1 15.58 28.53 -21.63
C MET A 1 16.02 27.61 -22.77
N ALA A 2 16.54 28.10 -23.91
CA ALA A 2 17.00 27.23 -25.01
C ALA A 2 18.11 26.21 -24.66
N ASP A 3 18.86 26.42 -23.58
CA ASP A 3 19.93 25.52 -23.12
C ASP A 3 19.40 24.34 -22.28
N HIS A 4 18.16 24.43 -21.77
CA HIS A 4 17.59 23.41 -20.89
C HIS A 4 17.01 22.23 -21.68
N GLY A 5 16.25 22.49 -22.75
CA GLY A 5 15.73 21.43 -23.63
C GLY A 5 16.83 20.60 -24.29
N LYS A 6 17.92 21.26 -24.73
CA LYS A 6 19.10 20.57 -25.29
C LYS A 6 19.76 19.63 -24.26
N TYR A 7 19.85 20.06 -23.02
CA TYR A 7 20.39 19.24 -21.93
C TYR A 7 19.52 18.02 -21.64
N VAL A 8 18.19 18.14 -21.67
CA VAL A 8 17.27 17.01 -21.43
C VAL A 8 17.34 15.98 -22.56
N ASP A 9 17.35 16.41 -23.82
CA ASP A 9 17.49 15.49 -24.96
C ASP A 9 18.82 14.72 -24.89
N ASP A 10 19.92 15.42 -24.59
CA ASP A 10 21.22 14.78 -24.42
C ASP A 10 21.19 13.71 -23.31
N LEU A 11 20.48 13.95 -22.20
CA LEU A 11 20.28 12.97 -21.13
C LEU A 11 19.45 11.77 -21.58
N ILE A 12 18.35 11.99 -22.29
CA ILE A 12 17.47 10.91 -22.79
C ILE A 12 18.25 9.98 -23.72
N GLU A 13 19.11 10.51 -24.58
CA GLU A 13 19.94 9.72 -25.51
C GLU A 13 21.06 8.93 -24.81
N THR A 14 21.46 9.30 -23.59
CA THR A 14 22.46 8.54 -22.83
C THR A 14 21.91 7.25 -22.22
N VAL A 15 20.59 7.08 -22.17
CA VAL A 15 19.95 5.89 -21.60
C VAL A 15 19.82 4.83 -22.70
N PRO A 16 20.28 3.59 -22.45
CA PRO A 16 20.20 2.48 -23.40
C PRO A 16 18.79 1.85 -23.42
N TRP A 17 17.77 2.60 -23.84
CA TRP A 17 16.35 2.20 -23.75
C TRP A 17 16.03 0.84 -24.39
N SER A 18 16.76 0.44 -25.44
CA SER A 18 16.62 -0.87 -26.09
C SER A 18 17.06 -2.06 -25.24
N ARG A 19 17.63 -1.82 -24.05
CA ARG A 19 18.09 -2.83 -23.09
C ARG A 19 17.32 -2.78 -21.77
N LEU A 20 16.40 -1.83 -21.63
CA LEU A 20 15.57 -1.65 -20.44
C LEU A 20 14.15 -2.08 -20.76
N THR A 21 13.41 -2.49 -19.75
CA THR A 21 12.01 -2.88 -19.88
C THR A 21 11.16 -2.18 -18.84
N HIS A 22 9.87 -2.12 -19.14
CA HIS A 22 8.80 -1.86 -18.19
C HIS A 22 7.82 -3.05 -18.27
N ALA A 23 6.69 -3.03 -17.56
CA ALA A 23 5.83 -4.22 -17.37
C ALA A 23 5.29 -4.93 -18.62
N TYR A 24 5.33 -4.27 -19.78
CA TYR A 24 4.66 -4.74 -20.98
C TYR A 24 5.59 -4.92 -22.19
N ASP A 25 6.77 -4.28 -22.21
CA ASP A 25 7.71 -4.38 -23.33
C ASP A 25 9.08 -3.77 -22.97
N VAL A 26 9.99 -3.78 -23.95
CA VAL A 26 11.18 -2.94 -24.01
C VAL A 26 10.78 -1.47 -23.94
N ALA A 27 11.50 -0.67 -23.15
CA ALA A 27 11.17 0.73 -22.85
C ALA A 27 11.50 1.72 -23.98
N LEU A 28 11.25 1.34 -25.23
CA LEU A 28 11.49 2.17 -26.43
C LEU A 28 10.52 3.35 -26.54
N ASP A 29 9.41 3.32 -25.81
CA ASP A 29 8.42 4.40 -25.74
C ASP A 29 8.84 5.52 -24.76
N ALA A 30 9.65 5.20 -23.75
CA ALA A 30 10.09 6.12 -22.70
C ALA A 30 10.74 7.43 -23.23
N PRO A 31 11.62 7.42 -24.25
CA PRO A 31 12.16 8.65 -24.83
C PRO A 31 11.08 9.61 -25.31
N THR A 32 10.06 9.09 -26.01
CA THR A 32 8.96 9.89 -26.53
C THR A 32 8.14 10.47 -25.38
N ARG A 33 7.82 9.66 -24.36
CA ARG A 33 7.09 10.11 -23.16
C ARG A 33 7.83 11.23 -22.42
N LEU A 34 9.14 11.09 -22.21
CA LEU A 34 9.97 12.08 -21.52
C LEU A 34 10.11 13.38 -22.32
N ARG A 35 10.24 13.32 -23.65
CA ARG A 35 10.27 14.53 -24.50
C ARG A 35 8.92 15.26 -24.51
N THR A 36 7.81 14.50 -24.51
CA THR A 36 6.48 15.09 -24.38
C THR A 36 6.33 15.82 -23.04
N LEU A 37 6.79 15.20 -21.94
CA LEU A 37 6.85 15.86 -20.62
C LEU A 37 7.70 17.13 -20.65
N ALA A 38 8.91 17.08 -21.22
CA ALA A 38 9.78 18.25 -21.32
C ALA A 38 9.11 19.39 -22.11
N SER A 39 8.49 19.07 -23.23
CA SER A 39 7.78 20.04 -24.07
C SER A 39 6.59 20.68 -23.34
N SER A 40 5.83 19.86 -22.59
CA SER A 40 4.69 20.30 -21.77
C SER A 40 5.14 21.25 -20.64
N VAL A 41 6.22 20.92 -19.94
CA VAL A 41 6.80 21.79 -18.89
C VAL A 41 7.32 23.10 -19.48
N GLU A 42 8.04 23.05 -20.60
CA GLU A 42 8.54 24.26 -21.28
C GLU A 42 7.40 25.18 -21.76
N ALA A 43 6.30 24.58 -22.25
CA ALA A 43 5.10 25.30 -22.66
C ALA A 43 4.25 25.80 -21.48
N GLY A 44 4.46 25.25 -20.27
CA GLY A 44 3.62 25.51 -19.10
C GLY A 44 2.20 24.97 -19.26
N THR A 45 2.01 23.92 -20.05
CA THR A 45 0.70 23.29 -20.32
C THR A 45 0.72 21.83 -19.91
N SER A 46 -0.43 21.26 -19.56
CA SER A 46 -0.56 19.80 -19.37
C SER A 46 -0.94 19.08 -20.67
N GLU A 47 -0.87 19.74 -21.82
CA GLU A 47 -1.32 19.17 -23.08
C GLU A 47 -0.37 18.04 -23.53
N GLY A 48 -0.94 16.88 -23.86
CA GLY A 48 -0.18 15.72 -24.34
C GLY A 48 0.47 14.86 -23.26
N VAL A 49 0.30 15.22 -21.98
CA VAL A 49 0.79 14.43 -20.83
C VAL A 49 -0.35 13.82 -20.00
N ASP A 50 -1.58 13.86 -20.50
CA ASP A 50 -2.79 13.39 -19.78
C ASP A 50 -2.73 11.90 -19.40
N ASP A 51 -1.98 11.09 -20.14
CA ASP A 51 -1.79 9.65 -19.87
C ASP A 51 -0.45 9.34 -19.19
N LEU A 52 0.31 10.35 -18.74
CA LEU A 52 1.61 10.16 -18.11
C LEU A 52 1.47 9.42 -16.77
N GLU A 53 0.47 9.78 -15.97
CA GLU A 53 0.17 9.09 -14.70
C GLU A 53 -0.09 7.61 -14.94
N ASP A 54 -0.98 7.31 -15.89
CA ASP A 54 -1.32 5.94 -16.26
C ASP A 54 -0.08 5.19 -16.75
N TRP A 55 0.74 5.80 -17.61
CA TRP A 55 1.96 5.15 -18.08
C TRP A 55 2.97 4.89 -16.94
N LEU A 56 3.16 5.84 -16.03
CA LEU A 56 4.03 5.65 -14.87
C LEU A 56 3.54 4.50 -13.99
N LEU A 57 2.25 4.46 -13.65
CA LEU A 57 1.70 3.50 -12.70
C LEU A 57 1.37 2.13 -13.31
N TRP A 58 0.98 2.08 -14.58
CA TRP A 58 0.63 0.83 -15.25
C TRP A 58 1.79 0.20 -15.99
N SER A 59 2.77 0.97 -16.46
CA SER A 59 3.93 0.42 -17.16
C SER A 59 5.19 0.45 -16.30
N VAL A 60 5.57 1.63 -15.79
CA VAL A 60 6.90 1.85 -15.19
C VAL A 60 7.02 1.28 -13.78
N VAL A 61 5.97 1.35 -12.95
CA VAL A 61 5.91 0.76 -11.60
C VAL A 61 4.67 -0.12 -11.43
N HIS A 62 4.41 -1.01 -12.39
CA HIS A 62 3.19 -1.82 -12.45
C HIS A 62 2.94 -2.60 -11.15
N GLN A 63 1.78 -2.33 -10.52
CA GLN A 63 1.37 -2.98 -9.26
C GLN A 63 2.45 -2.92 -8.18
N GLY A 64 3.17 -1.79 -8.09
CA GLY A 64 4.24 -1.58 -7.11
C GLY A 64 5.55 -2.30 -7.46
N THR A 65 5.66 -2.94 -8.63
CA THR A 65 6.91 -3.56 -9.09
C THR A 65 7.71 -2.56 -9.93
N PRO A 66 8.89 -2.10 -9.48
CA PRO A 66 9.78 -1.32 -10.32
C PRO A 66 10.53 -2.23 -11.31
N TYR A 67 10.73 -1.73 -12.52
CA TYR A 67 11.44 -2.38 -13.62
C TYR A 67 12.77 -1.67 -13.93
N SER A 68 13.60 -2.25 -14.78
CA SER A 68 14.90 -1.66 -15.15
C SER A 68 14.79 -0.26 -15.77
N ALA A 69 13.66 0.09 -16.41
CA ALA A 69 13.41 1.45 -16.88
C ALA A 69 12.98 2.45 -15.79
N THR A 70 12.56 2.00 -14.60
CA THR A 70 11.99 2.89 -13.55
C THR A 70 12.97 3.96 -13.10
N ALA A 71 14.18 3.57 -12.73
CA ALA A 71 15.18 4.51 -12.24
C ALA A 71 15.53 5.61 -13.27
N PRO A 72 15.89 5.31 -14.55
CA PRO A 72 16.17 6.36 -15.52
C PRO A 72 14.96 7.24 -15.83
N VAL A 73 13.74 6.66 -15.90
CA VAL A 73 12.51 7.45 -16.10
C VAL A 73 12.31 8.46 -14.98
N LEU A 74 12.32 8.02 -13.71
CA LEU A 74 12.10 8.91 -12.57
C LEU A 74 13.23 9.94 -12.42
N TRP A 75 14.47 9.57 -12.70
CA TRP A 75 15.62 10.46 -12.61
C TRP A 75 15.58 11.58 -13.65
N ILE A 76 15.20 11.27 -14.90
CA ILE A 76 15.05 12.27 -15.97
C ILE A 76 13.81 13.13 -15.72
N ALA A 77 12.68 12.53 -15.34
CA ALA A 77 11.45 13.26 -15.03
C ALA A 77 11.68 14.32 -13.94
N ARG A 78 12.46 14.01 -12.90
CA ARG A 78 12.83 14.98 -11.87
C ARG A 78 13.59 16.17 -12.43
N ARG A 79 14.53 15.95 -13.36
CA ARG A 79 15.33 17.02 -13.99
C ARG A 79 14.51 17.90 -14.91
N ILE A 80 13.53 17.32 -15.59
CA ILE A 80 12.56 18.06 -16.41
C ILE A 80 11.70 18.96 -15.53
N LEU A 81 11.19 18.44 -14.41
CA LEU A 81 10.29 19.17 -13.52
C LEU A 81 11.04 20.23 -12.70
N GLY A 82 12.25 19.91 -12.24
CA GLY A 82 13.06 20.73 -11.35
C GLY A 82 12.52 20.80 -9.90
N ASP A 83 13.35 21.27 -8.98
CA ASP A 83 12.90 21.58 -7.62
C ASP A 83 11.95 22.80 -7.66
N GLY A 84 10.90 22.80 -6.83
CA GLY A 84 9.91 23.88 -6.82
C GLY A 84 8.89 23.89 -7.98
N SER A 85 8.86 22.88 -8.85
CA SER A 85 7.89 22.83 -9.97
C SER A 85 6.44 22.91 -9.51
N THR A 86 5.61 23.70 -10.19
CA THR A 86 4.14 23.70 -9.99
C THR A 86 3.42 22.94 -11.10
N HIS A 87 4.15 22.29 -11.99
CA HIS A 87 3.56 21.57 -13.11
C HIS A 87 2.75 20.35 -12.62
N PRO A 88 1.53 20.09 -13.15
CA PRO A 88 0.69 18.97 -12.71
C PRO A 88 1.38 17.59 -12.74
N ALA A 89 2.27 17.38 -13.71
CA ALA A 89 3.04 16.13 -13.81
C ALA A 89 3.92 15.81 -12.59
N LEU A 90 4.24 16.81 -11.76
CA LEU A 90 4.87 16.54 -10.47
C LEU A 90 3.96 15.65 -9.59
N GLY A 91 2.66 15.96 -9.52
CA GLY A 91 1.68 15.15 -8.82
C GLY A 91 1.60 13.72 -9.35
N TRP A 92 1.80 13.52 -10.66
CA TRP A 92 1.79 12.18 -11.28
C TRP A 92 3.07 11.38 -11.05
N CYS A 93 4.21 12.04 -10.87
CA CYS A 93 5.47 11.36 -10.56
C CYS A 93 5.57 10.91 -9.09
N LEU A 94 4.98 11.66 -8.16
CA LEU A 94 5.08 11.39 -6.72
C LEU A 94 4.56 9.99 -6.32
N PRO A 95 3.42 9.48 -6.84
CA PRO A 95 2.99 8.11 -6.61
C PRO A 95 4.02 7.07 -7.09
N ALA A 96 4.65 7.25 -8.25
CA ALA A 96 5.68 6.32 -8.74
C ALA A 96 6.95 6.32 -7.87
N VAL A 97 7.30 7.47 -7.28
CA VAL A 97 8.36 7.56 -6.25
C VAL A 97 7.96 6.80 -4.98
N ALA A 98 6.70 6.94 -4.53
CA ALA A 98 6.19 6.24 -3.37
C ALA A 98 6.20 4.70 -3.54
N GLU A 99 5.73 4.22 -4.69
CA GLU A 99 5.75 2.79 -5.05
C GLU A 99 7.18 2.25 -5.11
N SER A 100 8.10 2.99 -5.74
CA SER A 100 9.52 2.62 -5.82
C SER A 100 10.17 2.53 -4.43
N ALA A 101 9.90 3.50 -3.56
CA ALA A 101 10.42 3.50 -2.19
C ALA A 101 9.85 2.34 -1.35
N THR A 102 8.56 2.02 -1.52
CA THR A 102 7.90 0.89 -0.86
C THR A 102 8.48 -0.45 -1.33
N ALA A 103 8.65 -0.62 -2.64
CA ALA A 103 9.25 -1.81 -3.22
C ALA A 103 10.69 -2.04 -2.74
N LEU A 104 11.51 -0.98 -2.72
CA LEU A 104 12.88 -1.04 -2.20
C LEU A 104 12.92 -1.51 -0.74
N ARG A 105 11.97 -1.05 0.08
CA ARG A 105 11.88 -1.49 1.47
C ARG A 105 11.61 -2.99 1.58
N TRP A 106 10.70 -3.53 0.76
CA TRP A 106 10.45 -4.97 0.70
C TRP A 106 11.65 -5.76 0.19
N MET A 107 12.35 -5.25 -0.82
CA MET A 107 13.59 -5.87 -1.32
C MET A 107 14.64 -5.97 -0.22
N GLN A 108 14.82 -4.90 0.59
CA GLN A 108 15.76 -4.90 1.72
C GLN A 108 15.35 -5.89 2.81
N GLU A 109 14.07 -5.99 3.13
CA GLU A 109 13.55 -6.96 4.11
C GLU A 109 13.70 -8.41 3.63
N TYR A 110 13.48 -8.65 2.33
CA TYR A 110 13.71 -9.94 1.71
C TYR A 110 15.20 -10.31 1.72
N ALA A 111 16.08 -9.40 1.30
CA ALA A 111 17.53 -9.61 1.31
C ALA A 111 18.07 -9.87 2.73
N ALA A 112 17.56 -9.16 3.73
CA ALA A 112 17.93 -9.38 5.13
C ALA A 112 17.50 -10.76 5.66
N SER A 113 16.44 -11.35 5.11
CA SER A 113 15.98 -12.70 5.45
C SER A 113 16.59 -13.81 4.57
N HIS A 114 17.15 -13.45 3.41
CA HIS A 114 17.73 -14.39 2.42
C HIS A 114 19.10 -13.90 1.92
N PRO A 115 20.11 -13.75 2.80
CA PRO A 115 21.40 -13.15 2.44
C PRO A 115 22.17 -13.95 1.38
N ASP A 116 21.94 -15.26 1.29
CA ASP A 116 22.61 -16.15 0.33
C ASP A 116 21.96 -16.14 -1.07
N GLU A 117 20.75 -15.58 -1.21
CA GLU A 117 19.98 -15.53 -2.46
C GLU A 117 20.05 -14.17 -3.16
N THR A 118 20.69 -13.18 -2.53
CA THR A 118 20.72 -11.80 -3.03
C THR A 118 22.04 -11.53 -3.77
N PRO A 119 22.02 -11.20 -5.07
CA PRO A 119 23.23 -10.82 -5.80
C PRO A 119 23.85 -9.53 -5.23
N ASP A 120 25.19 -9.44 -5.29
CA ASP A 120 25.92 -8.24 -4.82
C ASP A 120 25.60 -7.04 -5.74
N PRO A 121 25.09 -5.93 -5.20
CA PRO A 121 24.66 -4.81 -6.03
C PRO A 121 25.84 -4.09 -6.69
N GLN A 122 25.72 -3.77 -7.98
CA GLN A 122 26.78 -3.08 -8.74
C GLN A 122 26.53 -1.57 -8.77
N ARG A 123 27.48 -0.78 -8.27
CA ARG A 123 27.36 0.69 -8.21
C ARG A 123 28.03 1.38 -9.40
N SER A 124 27.37 2.40 -9.94
CA SER A 124 28.01 3.34 -10.86
C SER A 124 29.11 4.16 -10.21
N THR A 125 30.20 4.35 -10.96
CA THR A 125 31.32 5.18 -10.54
C THR A 125 30.88 6.62 -10.34
N ALA A 126 31.50 7.32 -9.38
CA ALA A 126 31.14 8.71 -9.06
C ALA A 126 31.20 9.60 -10.31
N GLY A 127 30.11 10.32 -10.61
CA GLY A 127 29.99 11.21 -11.78
C GLY A 127 29.41 10.57 -13.04
N GLN A 128 29.16 9.25 -13.04
CA GLN A 128 28.38 8.59 -14.10
C GLN A 128 26.89 8.58 -13.74
N PRO A 129 25.99 8.54 -14.75
CA PRO A 129 24.57 8.36 -14.47
C PRO A 129 24.34 7.01 -13.76
N PRO A 130 23.31 6.91 -12.88
CA PRO A 130 23.10 5.74 -12.04
C PRO A 130 23.08 4.41 -12.80
N TRP A 131 22.56 4.39 -14.03
CA TRP A 131 22.39 3.21 -14.87
C TRP A 131 23.65 2.78 -15.66
N ALA A 132 24.78 3.48 -15.58
CA ALA A 132 25.97 3.21 -16.40
C ALA A 132 26.60 1.82 -16.18
N THR A 133 26.36 1.19 -15.02
CA THR A 133 26.97 -0.10 -14.64
C THR A 133 26.02 -1.28 -14.88
N TYR A 134 24.75 -1.02 -15.20
CA TYR A 134 23.67 -1.98 -15.02
C TYR A 134 23.02 -2.41 -16.34
N LEU A 135 23.82 -2.73 -17.35
CA LEU A 135 23.29 -3.41 -18.53
C LEU A 135 23.68 -4.88 -18.42
N PRO A 136 22.86 -5.74 -17.77
CA PRO A 136 23.17 -7.16 -17.63
C PRO A 136 23.26 -7.85 -19.00
N LEU A 137 22.67 -7.26 -20.03
CA LEU A 137 22.76 -7.70 -21.41
C LEU A 137 23.57 -6.68 -22.22
N GLU A 138 24.68 -7.14 -22.81
CA GLU A 138 25.34 -6.44 -23.93
C GLU A 138 24.43 -6.38 -25.17
N ARG A 139 23.35 -7.17 -25.18
CA ARG A 139 22.45 -7.39 -26.30
C ARG A 139 21.20 -6.51 -26.21
N GLU A 140 20.80 -5.95 -27.35
CA GLU A 140 19.52 -5.26 -27.50
C GLU A 140 18.35 -6.25 -27.45
N LEU A 141 17.28 -5.86 -26.74
CA LEU A 141 16.04 -6.61 -26.67
C LEU A 141 15.21 -6.30 -27.93
N THR A 142 14.59 -7.31 -28.53
CA THR A 142 13.65 -7.08 -29.64
C THR A 142 12.24 -7.00 -29.08
N SER A 143 11.59 -5.84 -29.26
CA SER A 143 10.15 -5.71 -28.98
C SER A 143 9.38 -6.76 -29.77
N LYS A 144 8.55 -7.52 -29.06
CA LYS A 144 7.64 -8.52 -29.65
C LYS A 144 6.22 -8.13 -29.24
N GLN A 145 5.70 -7.05 -29.81
CA GLN A 145 4.27 -6.75 -29.69
C GLN A 145 3.45 -7.98 -30.14
N GLY A 146 2.94 -8.74 -29.16
CA GLY A 146 2.05 -9.88 -29.37
C GLY A 146 2.66 -11.28 -29.29
N ASP A 147 3.97 -11.45 -29.06
CA ASP A 147 4.59 -12.77 -28.88
C ASP A 147 5.33 -12.87 -27.53
N ARG A 148 5.02 -13.96 -26.81
CA ARG A 148 5.53 -14.44 -25.51
C ARG A 148 6.82 -13.73 -25.00
N LEU A 149 6.72 -13.08 -23.84
CA LEU A 149 7.87 -12.64 -23.04
C LEU A 149 8.85 -13.82 -22.91
N ASP A 150 10.09 -13.65 -23.37
CA ASP A 150 11.13 -14.68 -23.32
C ASP A 150 12.06 -14.48 -22.12
N ASP A 151 12.97 -15.43 -21.90
CA ASP A 151 13.89 -15.40 -20.77
C ASP A 151 14.74 -14.12 -20.74
N ASP A 152 15.08 -13.57 -21.91
CA ASP A 152 15.85 -12.33 -22.04
C ASP A 152 15.08 -11.13 -21.44
N TYR A 153 13.75 -11.06 -21.63
CA TYR A 153 12.91 -10.05 -20.96
C TYR A 153 12.96 -10.18 -19.44
N PHE A 154 12.77 -11.38 -18.90
CA PHE A 154 12.75 -11.59 -17.44
C PHE A 154 14.13 -11.37 -16.79
N LEU A 155 15.21 -11.60 -17.53
CA LEU A 155 16.56 -11.25 -17.09
C LEU A 155 16.81 -9.74 -17.07
N ALA A 156 16.20 -9.00 -18.01
CA ALA A 156 16.33 -7.54 -18.09
C ALA A 156 15.33 -6.76 -17.22
N ALA A 157 14.26 -7.42 -16.75
CA ALA A 157 13.16 -6.77 -16.05
C ALA A 157 13.49 -6.21 -14.66
N PRO A 158 14.27 -6.88 -13.79
CA PRO A 158 14.49 -6.41 -12.43
C PRO A 158 15.16 -5.02 -12.39
N ALA A 159 14.63 -4.13 -11.56
CA ALA A 159 15.31 -2.90 -11.20
C ALA A 159 16.50 -3.20 -10.28
N ASP A 160 17.64 -2.54 -10.50
CA ASP A 160 18.77 -2.52 -9.58
C ASP A 160 18.40 -1.72 -8.32
N ASP A 161 18.52 -2.36 -7.16
CA ASP A 161 18.11 -1.78 -5.88
C ASP A 161 18.94 -0.54 -5.52
N VAL A 162 20.25 -0.53 -5.80
CA VAL A 162 21.14 0.60 -5.51
C VAL A 162 20.81 1.80 -6.39
N THR A 163 20.67 1.58 -7.70
CA THR A 163 20.33 2.63 -8.67
C THR A 163 18.95 3.20 -8.39
N LEU A 164 17.98 2.35 -8.12
CA LEU A 164 16.63 2.78 -7.77
C LEU A 164 16.63 3.53 -6.42
N THR A 165 17.40 3.08 -5.42
CA THR A 165 17.57 3.79 -4.14
C THR A 165 18.16 5.18 -4.35
N ALA A 166 19.25 5.29 -5.12
CA ALA A 166 19.86 6.58 -5.43
C ALA A 166 18.89 7.50 -6.17
N CYS A 167 18.10 6.95 -7.10
CA CYS A 167 17.05 7.70 -7.80
C CYS A 167 15.95 8.18 -6.84
N VAL A 168 15.44 7.33 -5.97
CA VAL A 168 14.41 7.70 -4.99
C VAL A 168 14.93 8.78 -4.04
N ILE A 169 16.15 8.63 -3.51
CA ILE A 169 16.78 9.66 -2.65
C ILE A 169 16.96 10.99 -3.39
N ASP A 170 17.23 10.97 -4.70
CA ASP A 170 17.32 12.17 -5.53
C ASP A 170 16.05 13.02 -5.39
N TRP A 171 14.87 12.42 -5.24
CA TRP A 171 13.58 13.12 -5.08
C TRP A 171 13.33 13.76 -3.71
N GLU A 172 14.20 13.55 -2.72
CA GLU A 172 13.97 13.93 -1.31
C GLU A 172 13.56 15.40 -1.13
N GLN A 173 14.36 16.31 -1.70
CA GLN A 173 14.13 17.74 -1.56
C GLN A 173 12.81 18.16 -2.20
N THR A 174 12.52 17.64 -3.40
CA THR A 174 11.28 17.92 -4.14
C THR A 174 10.06 17.46 -3.33
N VAL A 175 10.09 16.25 -2.77
CA VAL A 175 9.01 15.70 -1.93
C VAL A 175 8.83 16.53 -0.65
N ALA A 176 9.92 16.87 0.04
CA ALA A 176 9.88 17.67 1.26
C ALA A 176 9.30 19.08 1.00
N GLU A 177 9.60 19.69 -0.14
CA GLU A 177 9.00 20.97 -0.56
C GLU A 177 7.52 20.83 -0.88
N CYS A 178 7.10 19.79 -1.60
CA CYS A 178 5.69 19.56 -1.89
C CYS A 178 4.84 19.43 -0.62
N VAL A 179 5.34 18.69 0.39
CA VAL A 179 4.66 18.60 1.69
C VAL A 179 4.60 19.97 2.40
N ARG A 180 5.70 20.72 2.43
CA ARG A 180 5.75 22.04 3.10
C ARG A 180 4.86 23.08 2.43
N ASP A 181 4.87 23.12 1.11
CA ASP A 181 4.12 24.08 0.29
C ASP A 181 2.69 23.64 0.00
N ARG A 182 2.30 22.44 0.45
CA ARG A 182 0.99 21.83 0.23
C ARG A 182 0.65 21.63 -1.26
N ARG A 183 1.67 21.36 -2.07
CA ARG A 183 1.52 21.04 -3.50
C ARG A 183 1.36 19.53 -3.66
N PHE A 184 0.28 19.09 -4.31
CA PHE A 184 -0.01 17.66 -4.50
C PHE A 184 0.10 16.92 -3.16
N LEU A 185 -0.57 17.47 -2.14
CA LEU A 185 -0.25 17.16 -0.75
C LEU A 185 -0.47 15.68 -0.42
N ASP A 186 -1.51 15.06 -0.96
CA ASP A 186 -1.81 13.64 -0.69
C ASP A 186 -0.75 12.73 -1.33
N GLU A 187 -0.34 13.03 -2.57
CA GLU A 187 0.72 12.33 -3.27
C GLU A 187 2.10 12.55 -2.62
N ALA A 188 2.36 13.78 -2.16
CA ALA A 188 3.59 14.15 -1.48
C ALA A 188 3.71 13.51 -0.10
N ILE A 189 2.61 13.42 0.66
CA ILE A 189 2.55 12.67 1.92
C ILE A 189 2.84 11.19 1.66
N ASN A 190 2.24 10.60 0.63
CA ASN A 190 2.48 9.21 0.27
C ASN A 190 3.98 8.97 -0.04
N ALA A 191 4.57 9.77 -0.92
CA ALA A 191 5.99 9.69 -1.26
C ALA A 191 6.89 9.90 -0.04
N ALA A 192 6.64 10.94 0.77
CA ALA A 192 7.41 11.22 1.98
C ALA A 192 7.32 10.06 2.98
N SER A 193 6.14 9.46 3.11
CA SER A 193 5.90 8.34 4.03
C SER A 193 6.69 7.11 3.63
N ALA A 194 6.66 6.75 2.34
CA ALA A 194 7.43 5.63 1.81
C ALA A 194 8.94 5.88 1.92
N MET A 195 9.40 7.08 1.57
CA MET A 195 10.82 7.46 1.61
C MET A 195 11.37 7.48 3.04
N VAL A 196 10.64 8.01 4.02
CA VAL A 196 11.09 8.03 5.42
C VAL A 196 11.19 6.62 6.00
N ARG A 197 10.34 5.67 5.58
CA ARG A 197 10.47 4.25 5.97
C ARG A 197 11.66 3.56 5.30
N LEU A 198 12.02 3.97 4.09
CA LEU A 198 13.20 3.46 3.38
C LEU A 198 14.51 4.01 4.00
N ALA A 199 14.62 5.34 4.09
CA ALA A 199 15.80 6.05 4.57
C ALA A 199 15.37 7.40 5.19
N PRO A 200 15.18 7.48 6.52
CA PRO A 200 14.80 8.73 7.18
C PRO A 200 15.83 9.83 6.95
N SER A 201 15.37 11.02 6.54
CA SER A 201 16.22 12.18 6.33
C SER A 201 15.67 13.44 7.01
N PRO A 202 16.53 14.39 7.42
CA PRO A 202 16.09 15.60 8.12
C PRO A 202 15.03 16.42 7.37
N PRO A 203 15.11 16.65 6.04
CA PRO A 203 14.10 17.42 5.30
C PRO A 203 12.72 16.79 5.34
N LEU A 204 12.61 15.48 5.08
CA LEU A 204 11.34 14.76 5.08
C LEU A 204 10.75 14.66 6.49
N VAL A 205 11.57 14.29 7.47
CA VAL A 205 11.14 14.21 8.88
C VAL A 205 10.63 15.56 9.37
N HIS A 206 11.33 16.66 9.03
CA HIS A 206 10.89 18.01 9.40
C HIS A 206 9.57 18.41 8.72
N ALA A 207 9.41 18.09 7.42
CA ALA A 207 8.19 18.36 6.68
C ALA A 207 6.99 17.60 7.29
N LEU A 208 7.14 16.31 7.56
CA LEU A 208 6.09 15.48 8.18
C LEU A 208 5.75 15.94 9.60
N ARG A 209 6.75 16.30 10.44
CA ARG A 209 6.49 16.86 11.77
C ARG A 209 5.70 18.17 11.71
N SER A 210 6.04 19.03 10.74
CA SER A 210 5.31 20.28 10.53
C SER A 210 3.86 20.02 10.12
N LEU A 211 3.64 18.97 9.33
CA LEU A 211 2.30 18.54 8.93
C LEU A 211 1.48 18.00 10.12
N VAL A 212 2.06 17.12 10.95
CA VAL A 212 1.39 16.58 12.16
C VAL A 212 0.90 17.70 13.08
N ASN A 213 1.73 18.74 13.27
CA ASN A 213 1.43 19.90 14.11
C ASN A 213 0.65 21.01 13.37
N GLY A 214 0.36 20.82 12.10
CA GLY A 214 -0.30 21.80 11.24
C GLY A 214 -1.82 21.81 11.37
N PRO A 215 -2.50 22.74 10.68
CA PRO A 215 -3.94 22.89 10.70
C PRO A 215 -4.69 21.95 9.73
N GLU A 216 -4.03 20.94 9.17
CA GLU A 216 -4.66 20.03 8.20
C GLU A 216 -5.72 19.13 8.84
N ASP A 217 -6.51 18.47 8.00
CA ASP A 217 -7.47 17.47 8.45
C ASP A 217 -6.78 16.31 9.18
N SER A 218 -7.53 15.63 10.05
CA SER A 218 -7.02 14.53 10.86
C SER A 218 -6.43 13.40 10.01
N GLY A 219 -6.93 13.15 8.79
CA GLY A 219 -6.46 12.10 7.90
C GLY A 219 -5.01 12.31 7.45
N ARG A 220 -4.70 13.50 6.95
CA ARG A 220 -3.33 13.85 6.51
C ARG A 220 -2.34 13.91 7.66
N ARG A 221 -2.75 14.46 8.80
CA ARG A 221 -1.93 14.51 10.03
C ARG A 221 -1.62 13.11 10.54
N ALA A 222 -2.61 12.23 10.53
CA ALA A 222 -2.48 10.83 10.89
C ALA A 222 -1.55 10.05 9.95
N ALA A 223 -1.64 10.25 8.62
CA ALA A 223 -0.71 9.63 7.67
C ALA A 223 0.76 10.03 7.94
N ALA A 224 1.01 11.32 8.21
CA ALA A 224 2.34 11.79 8.60
C ALA A 224 2.83 11.20 9.92
N ALA A 225 1.95 11.06 10.91
CA ALA A 225 2.27 10.41 12.18
C ALA A 225 2.61 8.93 12.01
N PHE A 226 1.86 8.21 11.18
CA PHE A 226 2.14 6.81 10.83
C PHE A 226 3.54 6.67 10.23
N ALA A 227 3.90 7.53 9.27
CA ALA A 227 5.22 7.51 8.63
C ALA A 227 6.36 7.75 9.62
N LEU A 228 6.24 8.77 10.48
CA LEU A 228 7.24 9.10 11.49
C LEU A 228 7.42 7.97 12.51
N ALA A 229 6.33 7.34 12.94
CA ALA A 229 6.39 6.20 13.85
C ALA A 229 6.97 4.94 13.19
N SER A 230 6.64 4.69 11.92
CA SER A 230 7.10 3.52 11.15
C SER A 230 8.59 3.54 10.84
N ALA A 231 9.22 4.72 10.81
CA ALA A 231 10.67 4.85 10.73
C ALA A 231 11.41 4.49 12.04
N GLY A 232 10.66 4.17 13.11
CA GLY A 232 11.18 3.66 14.36
C GLY A 232 12.13 4.63 15.08
N SER A 233 13.16 4.09 15.72
CA SER A 233 14.09 4.88 16.55
C SER A 233 14.88 5.95 15.79
N ALA A 234 14.95 5.86 14.45
CA ALA A 234 15.68 6.82 13.63
C ALA A 234 15.06 8.24 13.67
N THR A 235 13.75 8.35 13.91
CA THR A 235 13.08 9.65 14.07
C THR A 235 13.00 10.08 15.52
N GLY A 236 12.85 9.13 16.45
CA GLY A 236 12.66 9.39 17.88
C GLY A 236 11.28 9.96 18.24
N ASP A 237 10.31 9.91 17.31
CA ASP A 237 9.00 10.55 17.49
C ASP A 237 7.94 9.65 18.15
N ALA A 238 8.17 8.33 18.21
CA ALA A 238 7.14 7.36 18.59
C ALA A 238 6.46 7.66 19.94
N GLU A 239 7.22 7.96 21.00
CA GLU A 239 6.65 8.27 22.33
C GLU A 239 5.78 9.54 22.29
N ALA A 240 6.29 10.63 21.69
CA ALA A 240 5.55 11.88 21.61
C ALA A 240 4.26 11.75 20.80
N LEU A 241 4.28 10.95 19.72
CA LEU A 241 3.09 10.69 18.90
C LEU A 241 2.07 9.80 19.63
N MET A 242 2.53 8.85 20.46
CA MET A 242 1.65 8.02 21.29
C MET A 242 1.00 8.80 22.44
N ASP A 243 1.59 9.92 22.87
CA ASP A 243 1.05 10.85 23.87
C ASP A 243 0.23 12.01 23.28
N HIS A 244 0.10 12.07 21.96
CA HIS A 244 -0.55 13.20 21.29
C HIS A 244 -2.05 13.29 21.66
N ASP A 245 -2.62 14.50 21.83
CA ASP A 245 -4.02 14.70 22.25
C ASP A 245 -5.06 14.19 21.23
N ASP A 246 -4.72 14.23 19.95
CA ASP A 246 -5.56 13.74 18.83
C ASP A 246 -5.55 12.19 18.75
N ARG A 247 -6.73 11.58 18.84
CA ARG A 247 -6.94 10.12 18.75
C ARG A 247 -6.47 9.54 17.41
N ALA A 248 -6.64 10.27 16.30
CA ALA A 248 -6.23 9.82 14.98
C ALA A 248 -4.70 9.66 14.90
N ILE A 249 -3.96 10.63 15.44
CA ILE A 249 -2.49 10.59 15.50
C ILE A 249 -2.01 9.43 16.38
N ARG A 250 -2.59 9.23 17.57
CA ARG A 250 -2.19 8.11 18.44
C ARG A 250 -2.43 6.75 17.78
N MET A 251 -3.58 6.56 17.14
CA MET A 251 -3.89 5.33 16.41
C MET A 251 -2.90 5.10 15.26
N SER A 252 -2.61 6.12 14.47
CA SER A 252 -1.64 6.04 13.37
C SER A 252 -0.23 5.77 13.85
N ALA A 253 0.19 6.40 14.94
CA ALA A 253 1.47 6.12 15.56
C ALA A 253 1.54 4.66 16.02
N ALA A 254 0.52 4.16 16.70
CA ALA A 254 0.43 2.78 17.16
C ALA A 254 0.49 1.76 16.00
N LEU A 255 -0.09 2.09 14.84
CA LEU A 255 0.04 1.27 13.62
C LEU A 255 1.48 1.25 13.09
N GLY A 256 2.17 2.39 13.14
CA GLY A 256 3.55 2.49 12.67
C GLY A 256 4.58 1.89 13.63
N CYS A 257 4.29 1.85 14.93
CA CYS A 257 5.17 1.24 15.94
C CYS A 257 4.46 0.14 16.75
N PRO A 258 4.09 -0.99 16.12
CA PRO A 258 3.26 -2.01 16.76
C PRO A 258 3.89 -2.65 18.02
N ASP A 259 5.22 -2.61 18.15
CA ASP A 259 5.95 -3.13 19.32
C ASP A 259 5.96 -2.17 20.52
N HIS A 260 5.43 -0.96 20.35
CA HIS A 260 5.36 0.01 21.45
C HIS A 260 4.41 -0.48 22.56
N PRO A 261 4.77 -0.38 23.86
CA PRO A 261 3.97 -0.96 24.96
C PRO A 261 2.50 -0.52 25.00
N ARG A 262 2.21 0.70 24.50
CA ARG A 262 0.86 1.30 24.45
C ARG A 262 0.13 1.10 23.11
N ALA A 263 0.80 0.56 22.09
CA ALA A 263 0.22 0.42 20.76
C ALA A 263 -0.98 -0.52 20.77
N LEU A 264 -0.87 -1.67 21.42
CA LEU A 264 -1.93 -2.69 21.39
C LEU A 264 -3.25 -2.16 21.96
N GLU A 265 -3.24 -1.51 23.12
CA GLU A 265 -4.45 -0.94 23.73
C GLU A 265 -5.07 0.14 22.83
N THR A 266 -4.24 1.00 22.25
CA THR A 266 -4.69 2.04 21.31
C THR A 266 -5.37 1.45 20.08
N LEU A 267 -4.80 0.38 19.52
CA LEU A 267 -5.33 -0.28 18.32
C LEU A 267 -6.58 -1.10 18.62
N VAL A 268 -6.65 -1.78 19.76
CA VAL A 268 -7.89 -2.45 20.22
C VAL A 268 -9.02 -1.43 20.37
N SER A 269 -8.75 -0.28 20.99
CA SER A 269 -9.76 0.79 21.14
C SER A 269 -10.23 1.36 19.80
N ALA A 270 -9.36 1.42 18.78
CA ALA A 270 -9.71 1.87 17.45
C ALA A 270 -10.48 0.79 16.67
N ALA A 271 -10.03 -0.48 16.73
CA ALA A 271 -10.69 -1.60 16.07
C ALA A 271 -12.10 -1.87 16.62
N ALA A 272 -12.30 -1.63 17.92
CA ALA A 272 -13.61 -1.75 18.55
C ALA A 272 -14.61 -0.66 18.12
N ASP A 273 -14.12 0.47 17.56
CA ASP A 273 -14.91 1.63 17.17
C ASP A 273 -14.77 1.91 15.67
N ARG A 274 -15.24 0.95 14.87
CA ARG A 274 -15.16 1.03 13.41
C ARG A 274 -15.86 2.26 12.84
N THR A 275 -16.98 2.68 13.42
CA THR A 275 -17.71 3.87 12.97
C THR A 275 -16.81 5.10 13.01
N TRP A 276 -16.11 5.32 14.14
CA TRP A 276 -15.14 6.40 14.24
C TRP A 276 -14.02 6.28 13.19
N VAL A 277 -13.48 5.08 12.94
CA VAL A 277 -12.43 4.88 11.92
C VAL A 277 -12.92 5.29 10.54
N LEU A 278 -14.12 4.84 10.14
CA LEU A 278 -14.66 5.14 8.81
C LEU A 278 -15.08 6.61 8.66
N GLU A 279 -15.57 7.25 9.73
CA GLU A 279 -15.91 8.67 9.72
C GLU A 279 -14.66 9.57 9.72
N THR A 280 -13.60 9.15 10.41
CA THR A 280 -12.33 9.90 10.47
C THR A 280 -11.50 9.71 9.20
N PHE A 281 -11.57 8.52 8.59
CA PHE A 281 -10.79 8.13 7.42
C PHE A 281 -11.68 7.55 6.31
N PRO A 282 -12.57 8.36 5.72
CA PRO A 282 -13.51 7.88 4.69
C PRO A 282 -12.82 7.33 3.44
N HIS A 283 -11.56 7.70 3.22
CA HIS A 283 -10.72 7.26 2.10
C HIS A 283 -9.46 6.50 2.54
N GLY A 284 -9.34 6.12 3.82
CA GLY A 284 -8.13 5.53 4.39
C GLY A 284 -7.04 6.57 4.69
N PHE A 285 -5.77 6.13 4.75
CA PHE A 285 -4.62 7.04 4.81
C PHE A 285 -4.28 7.59 3.43
N ALA A 286 -3.78 8.83 3.39
CA ALA A 286 -2.97 9.27 2.25
C ALA A 286 -1.68 8.44 2.25
N GLY A 287 -1.57 7.43 1.36
CA GLY A 287 -0.48 6.46 1.42
C GLY A 287 -0.72 5.19 0.59
N PRO A 288 0.22 4.23 0.63
CA PRO A 288 0.12 2.98 -0.14
C PRO A 288 -0.87 1.98 0.49
N ASP A 289 -1.40 2.28 1.68
CA ASP A 289 -2.38 1.47 2.39
C ASP A 289 -3.78 2.11 2.34
N PRO A 290 -4.51 2.03 1.20
CA PRO A 290 -5.89 2.48 1.12
C PRO A 290 -6.83 1.63 2.00
N TRP A 291 -6.32 0.54 2.58
CA TRP A 291 -7.04 -0.45 3.37
C TRP A 291 -6.82 -0.29 4.88
N LEU A 292 -6.98 0.93 5.41
CA LEU A 292 -6.72 1.24 6.82
C LEU A 292 -7.49 0.32 7.78
N ALA A 293 -8.79 0.10 7.56
CA ALA A 293 -9.58 -0.72 8.47
C ALA A 293 -9.16 -2.21 8.46
N PRO A 294 -8.91 -2.85 7.29
CA PRO A 294 -8.22 -4.14 7.24
C PRO A 294 -6.86 -4.17 7.94
N ALA A 295 -6.01 -3.16 7.73
CA ALA A 295 -4.67 -3.10 8.33
C ALA A 295 -4.74 -2.96 9.86
N LEU A 296 -5.67 -2.15 10.37
CA LEU A 296 -5.95 -2.01 11.80
C LEU A 296 -6.43 -3.32 12.41
N LEU A 297 -7.37 -3.99 11.74
CA LEU A 297 -7.87 -5.27 12.19
C LEU A 297 -6.76 -6.32 12.22
N ALA A 298 -5.98 -6.43 11.15
CA ALA A 298 -4.81 -7.31 11.06
C ALA A 298 -3.85 -7.06 12.24
N ALA A 299 -3.46 -5.80 12.45
CA ALA A 299 -2.55 -5.43 13.51
C ALA A 299 -3.07 -5.89 14.89
N VAL A 300 -4.37 -5.81 15.17
CA VAL A 300 -4.93 -6.28 16.46
C VAL A 300 -4.99 -7.80 16.53
N LEU A 301 -5.60 -8.45 15.53
CA LEU A 301 -5.86 -9.89 15.55
C LEU A 301 -4.59 -10.74 15.51
N ASP A 302 -3.53 -10.25 14.89
CA ASP A 302 -2.24 -10.95 14.83
C ASP A 302 -1.50 -10.95 16.20
N ARG A 303 -1.94 -10.13 17.17
CA ARG A 303 -1.32 -9.99 18.50
C ARG A 303 -2.20 -10.39 19.69
N VAL A 304 -3.52 -10.37 19.52
CA VAL A 304 -4.46 -10.73 20.60
C VAL A 304 -5.00 -12.12 20.31
N PRO A 305 -4.64 -13.18 21.06
CA PRO A 305 -5.27 -14.47 20.88
C PRO A 305 -6.73 -14.43 21.36
N VAL A 306 -7.58 -15.30 20.80
CA VAL A 306 -9.05 -15.30 21.02
C VAL A 306 -9.44 -15.41 22.49
N ASP A 307 -8.67 -16.18 23.26
CA ASP A 307 -8.89 -16.42 24.69
C ASP A 307 -8.43 -15.26 25.60
N ALA A 308 -7.58 -14.36 25.08
CA ALA A 308 -7.13 -13.15 25.77
C ALA A 308 -7.88 -11.88 25.33
N ALA A 309 -8.78 -11.97 24.35
CA ALA A 309 -9.56 -10.83 23.89
C ALA A 309 -10.51 -10.33 24.98
N ASP A 310 -10.51 -9.02 25.21
CA ASP A 310 -11.47 -8.39 26.10
C ASP A 310 -12.85 -8.24 25.44
N ASP A 311 -13.88 -7.99 26.26
CA ASP A 311 -15.24 -7.83 25.77
C ASP A 311 -15.38 -6.64 24.80
N ARG A 312 -14.55 -5.59 24.95
CA ARG A 312 -14.61 -4.41 24.07
C ARG A 312 -14.25 -4.78 22.63
N LEU A 313 -13.18 -5.55 22.45
CA LEU A 313 -12.78 -6.04 21.13
C LEU A 313 -13.86 -6.96 20.56
N VAL A 314 -14.35 -7.93 21.34
CA VAL A 314 -15.37 -8.88 20.87
C VAL A 314 -16.67 -8.18 20.49
N ASP A 315 -17.13 -7.22 21.29
CA ASP A 315 -18.33 -6.42 21.03
C ASP A 315 -18.18 -5.61 19.73
N GLY A 316 -17.02 -4.97 19.53
CA GLY A 316 -16.74 -4.21 18.31
C GLY A 316 -16.70 -5.08 17.06
N LEU A 317 -16.08 -6.27 17.13
CA LEU A 317 -16.06 -7.24 16.03
C LEU A 317 -17.46 -7.80 15.75
N GLU A 318 -18.26 -8.06 16.79
CA GLU A 318 -19.66 -8.48 16.65
C GLU A 318 -20.49 -7.41 15.93
N GLN A 319 -20.36 -6.14 16.32
CA GLN A 319 -21.02 -5.03 15.64
C GLN A 319 -20.58 -4.94 14.17
N GLN A 320 -19.27 -5.00 13.92
CA GLN A 320 -18.70 -4.96 12.58
C GLN A 320 -19.27 -6.08 11.70
N LEU A 321 -19.27 -7.34 12.17
CA LEU A 321 -19.85 -8.46 11.43
C LEU A 321 -21.35 -8.27 11.14
N ALA A 322 -22.09 -7.69 12.07
CA ALA A 322 -23.53 -7.49 11.94
C ALA A 322 -23.93 -6.36 10.97
N THR A 323 -23.07 -5.35 10.76
CA THR A 323 -23.42 -4.13 10.01
C THR A 323 -22.59 -3.90 8.75
N LEU A 324 -21.57 -4.73 8.48
CA LEU A 324 -20.69 -4.55 7.32
C LEU A 324 -21.45 -4.72 6.00
N PRO A 325 -21.51 -3.69 5.14
CA PRO A 325 -21.95 -3.88 3.76
C PRO A 325 -20.94 -4.75 3.01
N TYR A 326 -21.42 -5.67 2.17
CA TYR A 326 -20.55 -6.50 1.34
C TYR A 326 -19.90 -5.69 0.22
N GLY A 327 -18.60 -5.41 0.38
CA GLY A 327 -17.71 -5.08 -0.73
C GLY A 327 -17.05 -6.34 -1.30
N PRO A 328 -16.66 -6.36 -2.59
CA PRO A 328 -16.02 -7.52 -3.22
C PRO A 328 -14.77 -8.03 -2.48
N PHE A 329 -14.13 -7.17 -1.69
CA PHE A 329 -12.91 -7.46 -0.93
C PHE A 329 -13.12 -7.62 0.59
N GLY A 330 -14.33 -7.31 1.10
CA GLY A 330 -14.62 -7.36 2.55
C GLY A 330 -14.49 -8.77 3.14
N ALA A 331 -14.80 -9.80 2.34
CA ALA A 331 -14.62 -11.19 2.75
C ALA A 331 -13.15 -11.54 3.02
N THR A 332 -12.25 -11.20 2.10
CA THR A 332 -10.83 -11.59 2.22
C THR A 332 -10.09 -10.79 3.27
N TYR A 333 -10.33 -9.46 3.32
CA TYR A 333 -9.47 -8.56 4.09
C TYR A 333 -10.07 -8.09 5.41
N GLU A 334 -11.39 -8.18 5.60
CA GLU A 334 -12.04 -7.74 6.84
C GLU A 334 -12.59 -8.92 7.63
N TRP A 335 -13.81 -9.38 7.32
CA TRP A 335 -14.48 -10.36 8.18
C TRP A 335 -13.89 -11.77 8.07
N GLY A 336 -13.23 -12.11 6.96
CA GLY A 336 -12.48 -13.36 6.84
C GLY A 336 -11.30 -13.45 7.79
N ARG A 337 -10.63 -12.33 8.08
CA ARG A 337 -9.59 -12.29 9.12
C ARG A 337 -10.18 -12.55 10.52
N ILE A 338 -11.39 -12.07 10.79
CA ILE A 338 -12.10 -12.38 12.05
C ILE A 338 -12.37 -13.89 12.14
N LEU A 339 -12.77 -14.53 11.04
CA LEU A 339 -12.97 -15.98 11.00
C LEU A 339 -11.66 -16.77 11.16
N ALA A 340 -10.59 -16.36 10.46
CA ALA A 340 -9.27 -16.95 10.62
C ALA A 340 -8.79 -16.85 12.07
N TRP A 341 -9.05 -15.70 12.70
CA TRP A 341 -8.70 -15.44 14.09
C TRP A 341 -9.46 -16.33 15.07
N ILE A 342 -10.79 -16.48 14.93
CA ILE A 342 -11.55 -17.37 15.81
C ILE A 342 -11.38 -18.87 15.49
N PHE A 343 -10.83 -19.23 14.33
CA PHE A 343 -10.54 -20.61 13.91
C PHE A 343 -9.10 -20.78 13.39
N PRO A 344 -8.07 -20.49 14.21
CA PRO A 344 -6.69 -20.42 13.74
C PRO A 344 -6.19 -21.78 13.22
N ASP A 345 -6.55 -22.88 13.88
CA ASP A 345 -6.18 -24.24 13.48
C ASP A 345 -6.87 -24.73 12.21
N ARG A 346 -7.89 -24.00 11.74
CA ARG A 346 -8.67 -24.36 10.56
C ARG A 346 -8.34 -23.54 9.32
N TRP A 347 -7.68 -22.39 9.46
CA TRP A 347 -7.36 -21.50 8.34
C TRP A 347 -6.58 -22.18 7.22
N GLN A 348 -6.88 -21.81 5.96
CA GLN A 348 -6.28 -22.38 4.74
C GLN A 348 -6.45 -23.89 4.55
N GLN A 349 -7.41 -24.53 5.23
CA GLN A 349 -7.74 -25.92 4.95
C GLN A 349 -8.45 -26.04 3.60
N THR A 350 -7.79 -26.67 2.63
CA THR A 350 -8.29 -26.87 1.26
C THR A 350 -9.24 -28.06 1.13
N ALA A 351 -9.28 -28.95 2.12
CA ALA A 351 -10.22 -30.06 2.20
C ALA A 351 -11.37 -29.70 3.14
N TYR A 352 -12.61 -29.87 2.67
CA TYR A 352 -13.82 -29.80 3.51
C TYR A 352 -13.68 -30.82 4.66
N ARG A 353 -13.20 -30.36 5.83
CA ARG A 353 -13.21 -31.14 7.08
C ARG A 353 -14.62 -31.23 7.64
N ASP A 354 -14.77 -32.08 8.65
CA ASP A 354 -15.97 -32.11 9.50
C ASP A 354 -16.27 -30.73 10.08
N VAL A 355 -17.51 -30.28 9.84
CA VAL A 355 -18.07 -29.06 10.41
C VAL A 355 -17.95 -29.14 11.93
N PRO A 356 -17.46 -28.10 12.64
CA PRO A 356 -17.36 -28.11 14.10
C PRO A 356 -18.71 -28.47 14.73
N SER A 357 -18.74 -29.20 15.84
CA SER A 357 -19.98 -29.34 16.60
C SER A 357 -20.23 -28.09 17.44
N SER A 358 -21.48 -27.73 17.70
CA SER A 358 -21.82 -26.53 18.51
C SER A 358 -21.27 -26.57 19.93
N GLY A 359 -21.07 -27.79 20.48
CA GLY A 359 -20.48 -28.03 21.79
C GLY A 359 -18.96 -27.76 21.84
N ASP A 360 -18.28 -27.79 20.70
CA ASP A 360 -16.83 -27.54 20.60
C ASP A 360 -16.49 -26.05 20.53
N LEU A 361 -17.50 -25.20 20.31
CA LEU A 361 -17.28 -23.76 20.13
C LEU A 361 -17.15 -23.03 21.47
N SER A 362 -16.26 -22.04 21.53
CA SER A 362 -16.18 -21.08 22.61
C SER A 362 -17.37 -20.10 22.57
N ASN A 363 -17.59 -19.37 23.67
CA ASN A 363 -18.60 -18.31 23.68
C ASN A 363 -18.30 -17.23 22.64
N THR A 364 -17.04 -16.82 22.50
CA THR A 364 -16.60 -15.82 21.52
C THR A 364 -16.87 -16.29 20.09
N GLN A 365 -16.54 -17.55 19.76
CA GLN A 365 -16.84 -18.14 18.46
C GLN A 365 -18.34 -18.13 18.15
N ARG A 366 -19.19 -18.57 19.11
CA ARG A 366 -20.65 -18.57 18.94
C ARG A 366 -21.20 -17.16 18.72
N ARG A 367 -20.75 -16.18 19.50
CA ARG A 367 -21.18 -14.77 19.39
C ARG A 367 -20.88 -14.20 18.00
N LEU A 368 -19.63 -14.32 17.55
CA LEU A 368 -19.19 -13.77 16.27
C LEU A 368 -19.82 -14.50 15.08
N LEU A 369 -19.98 -15.82 15.14
CA LEU A 369 -20.75 -16.55 14.13
C LEU A 369 -22.23 -16.14 14.12
N GLY A 370 -22.82 -15.89 15.28
CA GLY A 370 -24.18 -15.38 15.38
C GLY A 370 -24.33 -14.00 14.74
N ALA A 371 -23.33 -13.13 14.91
CA ALA A 371 -23.28 -11.82 14.26
C ALA A 371 -23.19 -11.94 12.73
N LEU A 372 -22.27 -12.77 12.22
CA LEU A 372 -22.14 -13.05 10.79
C LEU A 372 -23.42 -13.66 10.20
N ALA A 373 -24.08 -14.55 10.93
CA ALA A 373 -25.35 -15.15 10.53
C ALA A 373 -26.50 -14.14 10.50
N ARG A 374 -26.45 -13.04 11.25
CA ARG A 374 -27.48 -11.98 11.19
C ARG A 374 -27.29 -11.06 9.99
N ASN A 375 -26.06 -10.87 9.53
CA ASN A 375 -25.77 -10.13 8.30
C ASN A 375 -26.24 -10.94 7.08
N ASP A 376 -26.99 -10.31 6.18
CA ASP A 376 -27.57 -10.97 5.02
C ASP A 376 -26.57 -11.08 3.86
N ASP A 377 -25.68 -10.12 3.72
CA ASP A 377 -24.85 -9.95 2.53
C ASP A 377 -23.87 -11.11 2.28
N PRO A 378 -23.18 -11.67 3.29
CA PRO A 378 -22.27 -12.82 3.09
C PRO A 378 -22.97 -14.05 2.48
N TRP A 379 -24.31 -14.12 2.53
CA TRP A 379 -25.09 -15.28 2.08
C TRP A 379 -25.74 -15.09 0.71
N GLU A 380 -25.50 -13.96 0.03
CA GLU A 380 -26.00 -13.75 -1.32
C GLU A 380 -25.37 -14.75 -2.31
N ARG A 381 -26.15 -15.16 -3.33
CA ARG A 381 -25.67 -16.14 -4.35
C ARG A 381 -24.43 -15.69 -5.13
N GLY A 382 -24.18 -14.38 -5.19
CA GLY A 382 -23.01 -13.79 -5.86
C GLY A 382 -21.76 -13.67 -4.96
N ALA A 383 -21.87 -14.02 -3.68
CA ALA A 383 -20.78 -13.83 -2.71
C ALA A 383 -19.73 -14.96 -2.77
N GLY A 384 -19.08 -15.12 -3.94
CA GLY A 384 -18.10 -16.19 -4.16
C GLY A 384 -16.93 -16.16 -3.15
N ASN A 385 -16.43 -14.97 -2.82
CA ASN A 385 -15.37 -14.80 -1.82
C ASN A 385 -15.85 -15.19 -0.41
N ALA A 386 -17.14 -15.02 -0.09
CA ALA A 386 -17.67 -15.46 1.19
C ALA A 386 -17.65 -16.98 1.33
N SER A 387 -18.05 -17.68 0.27
CA SER A 387 -17.99 -19.15 0.21
C SER A 387 -16.55 -19.66 0.37
N LEU A 388 -15.59 -19.02 -0.31
CA LEU A 388 -14.18 -19.35 -0.19
C LEU A 388 -13.67 -19.21 1.25
N VAL A 389 -13.91 -18.05 1.87
CA VAL A 389 -13.43 -17.73 3.23
C VAL A 389 -14.07 -18.63 4.29
N LEU A 390 -15.37 -18.92 4.18
CA LEU A 390 -16.03 -19.90 5.06
C LEU A 390 -15.43 -21.30 4.89
N GLY A 391 -15.21 -21.72 3.64
CA GLY A 391 -14.58 -23.00 3.33
C GLY A 391 -13.17 -23.11 3.93
N GLN A 392 -12.39 -22.02 3.90
CA GLN A 392 -11.04 -21.95 4.47
C GLN A 392 -10.99 -22.17 5.98
N VAL A 393 -12.12 -22.04 6.71
CA VAL A 393 -12.22 -22.36 8.15
C VAL A 393 -13.10 -23.60 8.42
N GLY A 394 -13.46 -24.36 7.38
CA GLY A 394 -14.28 -25.56 7.48
C GLY A 394 -15.76 -25.29 7.77
N LEU A 395 -16.26 -24.10 7.43
CA LEU A 395 -17.69 -23.76 7.53
C LEU A 395 -18.36 -23.81 6.16
N PRO A 396 -19.59 -24.35 6.06
CA PRO A 396 -20.32 -24.32 4.80
C PRO A 396 -20.84 -22.90 4.51
N HIS A 397 -20.97 -22.56 3.22
CA HIS A 397 -21.72 -21.38 2.78
C HIS A 397 -23.24 -21.59 2.91
N ASN A 398 -23.68 -21.86 4.14
CA ASN A 398 -25.07 -22.11 4.49
C ASN A 398 -25.40 -21.42 5.81
N ARG A 399 -26.17 -20.33 5.72
CA ARG A 399 -26.58 -19.51 6.86
C ARG A 399 -27.27 -20.30 7.96
N ALA A 400 -28.12 -21.27 7.61
CA ALA A 400 -28.88 -22.04 8.60
C ALA A 400 -27.95 -22.92 9.44
N VAL A 401 -26.92 -23.51 8.82
CA VAL A 401 -25.92 -24.31 9.54
C VAL A 401 -25.10 -23.40 10.47
N VAL A 402 -24.62 -22.24 9.99
CA VAL A 402 -23.86 -21.32 10.84
C VAL A 402 -24.71 -20.75 11.98
N THR A 403 -26.00 -20.53 11.75
CA THR A 403 -26.98 -20.13 12.78
C THR A 403 -27.11 -21.19 13.88
N GLU A 404 -27.25 -22.46 13.49
CA GLU A 404 -27.36 -23.59 14.41
C GLU A 404 -26.07 -23.75 15.24
N LEU A 405 -24.90 -23.66 14.60
CA LEU A 405 -23.61 -23.70 15.28
C LEU A 405 -23.45 -22.58 16.31
N ALA A 406 -23.86 -21.36 15.94
CA ALA A 406 -23.84 -20.22 16.83
C ALA A 406 -24.82 -20.34 18.01
N GLY A 407 -25.80 -21.26 17.95
CA GLY A 407 -26.82 -21.43 18.97
C GLY A 407 -27.76 -20.23 19.10
N VAL A 408 -27.92 -19.45 18.04
CA VAL A 408 -28.80 -18.26 18.01
C VAL A 408 -30.05 -18.55 17.19
N GLU A 409 -31.21 -18.10 17.67
CA GLU A 409 -32.40 -18.03 16.82
C GLU A 409 -32.27 -16.83 15.89
N VAL A 410 -32.00 -17.06 14.60
CA VAL A 410 -32.13 -15.98 13.61
C VAL A 410 -33.63 -15.81 13.30
N PRO A 411 -34.21 -14.62 13.51
CA PRO A 411 -35.60 -14.38 13.16
C PRO A 411 -35.83 -14.78 11.70
N ARG A 412 -36.74 -15.73 11.45
CA ARG A 412 -37.15 -16.06 10.08
C ARG A 412 -37.60 -14.75 9.45
N ARG A 413 -36.89 -14.26 8.42
CA ARG A 413 -37.28 -13.08 7.65
C ARG A 413 -38.77 -13.24 7.30
N GLY A 414 -39.63 -12.47 7.97
CA GLY A 414 -41.02 -12.36 7.58
C GLY A 414 -41.03 -11.94 6.12
N SER A 415 -41.80 -12.64 5.28
CA SER A 415 -41.89 -12.40 3.86
C SER A 415 -42.48 -11.01 3.57
N TRP A 416 -41.68 -9.96 3.66
CA TRP A 416 -42.10 -8.58 3.37
C TRP A 416 -41.85 -8.17 1.91
N TRP A 417 -41.25 -9.02 1.08
CA TRP A 417 -41.00 -8.76 -0.34
C TRP A 417 -42.09 -9.31 -1.29
N ARG A 418 -43.36 -9.14 -0.93
CA ARG A 418 -44.48 -9.24 -1.89
C ARG A 418 -45.45 -8.08 -1.68
N ARG A 419 -45.10 -6.88 -2.15
CA ARG A 419 -46.02 -5.84 -2.65
C ARG A 419 -45.22 -4.60 -3.08
N SER A 420 -44.94 -4.53 -4.37
CA SER A 420 -45.03 -3.35 -5.22
C SER A 420 -44.76 -3.81 -6.65
#